data_AF-A0A241XDU9-F1
#
_entry.id   AF-A0A241XDU9-F1
#
_cell.length_a   1.000
_cell.length_b   1.000
_cell.length_c   1.000
_cell.angle_alpha   90.00
_cell.angle_beta   90.00
_cell.angle_gamma   90.00
#
_symmetry.space_group_name_H-M   'P 1'
#
loop_
_entity.id
_entity.type
_entity.pdbx_description
1 polymer ?
#
loop_
_entity_poly.entity_id
_entity_poly.type
_entity_poly.pdbx_seq_one_letter_code
_entity_poly.pdbx_strand_id
1 'polypeptide(L)'
;MGFWIEIRCEDRFAKWSDGKGYSPERCWSHDNEGPMQEASDTQASVINAYRDLETEARARGWVKYRYGWVCPYCAVHRPAHFSKEVGHE
;
A
#
# COMPACT_ATOMS: atom_id res chain seq x y z
N MET A 1 -2.90 25.62 -2.68
CA MET A 1 -2.15 24.48 -3.27
C MET A 1 -2.75 23.19 -2.72
N GLY A 2 -2.68 22.09 -3.47
CA GLY A 2 -3.16 20.78 -3.04
C GLY A 2 -2.04 19.75 -3.14
N PHE A 3 -2.03 18.78 -2.23
CA PHE A 3 -1.09 17.67 -2.23
C PHE A 3 -1.84 16.38 -2.53
N TRP A 4 -1.47 15.71 -3.61
CA TRP A 4 -1.91 14.35 -3.88
C TRP A 4 -1.06 13.36 -3.09
N ILE A 5 -1.67 12.54 -2.25
CA ILE A 5 -0.99 11.53 -1.45
C ILE A 5 -1.57 10.16 -1.80
N GLU A 6 -0.69 9.19 -2.03
CA GLU A 6 -1.07 7.82 -2.36
C GLU A 6 -0.16 6.83 -1.65
N ILE A 7 -0.76 5.79 -1.06
CA ILE A 7 -0.02 4.64 -0.54
C ILE A 7 0.28 3.70 -1.71
N ARG A 8 1.57 3.50 -1.99
CA ARG A 8 2.05 2.56 -3.01
C ARG A 8 2.57 1.29 -2.36
N CYS A 9 2.40 0.17 -3.06
CA CYS A 9 2.91 -1.13 -2.65
C CYS A 9 4.42 -1.16 -2.78
N GLU A 10 5.13 -1.42 -1.68
CA GLU A 10 6.59 -1.54 -1.67
C GLU A 10 7.07 -2.72 -2.51
N ASP A 11 6.30 -3.81 -2.55
CA ASP A 11 6.61 -5.00 -3.34
C ASP A 11 6.30 -4.82 -4.86
N ARG A 12 5.90 -3.63 -5.33
CA ARG A 12 5.44 -3.40 -6.74
C ARG A 12 6.47 -3.70 -7.84
N PHE A 13 7.73 -3.88 -7.48
CA PHE A 13 8.81 -4.22 -8.41
C PHE A 13 9.31 -5.66 -8.22
N ALA A 14 8.69 -6.41 -7.31
CA ALA A 14 9.04 -7.80 -7.07
C ALA A 14 8.43 -8.72 -8.15
N LYS A 15 9.05 -9.86 -8.39
CA LYS A 15 8.60 -10.82 -9.42
C LYS A 15 7.18 -11.35 -9.20
N TRP A 16 6.71 -11.40 -7.94
CA TRP A 16 5.35 -11.85 -7.63
C TRP A 16 4.29 -10.78 -7.91
N SER A 17 4.68 -9.53 -8.16
CA SER A 17 3.77 -8.39 -8.30
C SER A 17 3.03 -8.34 -9.64
N ASP A 18 3.57 -8.96 -10.69
CA ASP A 18 3.06 -8.82 -12.06
C ASP A 18 1.67 -9.43 -12.29
N GLY A 19 1.38 -10.55 -11.62
CA GLY A 19 0.09 -11.23 -11.69
C GLY A 19 -0.42 -11.49 -13.11
N LYS A 20 -1.74 -11.44 -13.31
CA LYS A 20 -2.37 -11.51 -14.64
C LYS A 20 -3.48 -10.47 -14.72
N GLY A 21 -3.55 -9.69 -15.81
CA GLY A 21 -4.65 -8.74 -15.98
C GLY A 21 -4.48 -7.48 -15.14
N TYR A 22 -5.52 -7.13 -14.37
CA TYR A 22 -5.63 -5.91 -13.55
C TYR A 22 -5.80 -6.28 -12.08
N SER A 23 -5.86 -5.31 -11.18
CA SER A 23 -6.31 -5.53 -9.80
C SER A 23 -7.73 -6.14 -9.78
N PRO A 24 -8.00 -7.17 -8.95
CA PRO A 24 -7.17 -7.70 -7.86
C PRO A 24 -6.20 -8.83 -8.24
N GLU A 25 -6.07 -9.18 -9.52
CA GLU A 25 -5.25 -10.30 -10.02
C GLU A 25 -3.76 -9.97 -10.24
N ARG A 26 -3.35 -8.73 -9.95
CA ARG A 26 -1.95 -8.28 -9.86
C ARG A 26 -1.76 -7.24 -8.77
N CYS A 27 -0.54 -6.71 -8.62
CA CYS A 27 -0.25 -5.63 -7.68
C CYS A 27 -1.17 -4.43 -7.91
N TRP A 28 -1.90 -4.03 -6.87
CA TRP A 28 -2.87 -2.94 -6.97
C TRP A 28 -2.23 -1.61 -7.36
N SER A 29 -0.97 -1.38 -6.98
CA SER A 29 -0.24 -0.18 -7.38
C SER A 29 0.20 -0.16 -8.84
N HIS A 30 0.12 -1.25 -9.60
CA HIS A 30 0.28 -1.21 -11.06
C HIS A 30 -0.92 -0.53 -11.72
N ASP A 31 -2.08 -0.54 -11.06
CA ASP A 31 -3.34 0.00 -11.56
C ASP A 31 -3.78 1.30 -10.88
N ASN A 32 -2.94 1.85 -9.99
CA ASN A 32 -3.30 2.98 -9.11
C ASN A 32 -4.51 2.67 -8.21
N GLU A 33 -4.73 1.40 -7.89
CA GLU A 33 -5.81 0.92 -7.02
C GLU A 33 -5.42 0.99 -5.53
N GLY A 34 -4.48 1.86 -5.16
CA GLY A 34 -4.09 2.11 -3.78
C GLY A 34 -5.01 3.09 -3.07
N PRO A 35 -4.94 3.19 -1.73
CA PRO A 35 -5.51 4.31 -0.99
C PRO A 35 -4.90 5.62 -1.49
N MET A 36 -5.76 6.58 -1.83
CA MET A 36 -5.34 7.87 -2.40
C MET A 36 -6.27 9.02 -2.01
N GLN A 37 -5.71 10.18 -1.70
CA GLN A 37 -6.46 11.34 -1.22
C GLN A 37 -5.73 12.65 -1.53
N GLU A 38 -6.51 13.71 -1.75
CA GLU A 38 -5.99 15.08 -1.80
C GLU A 38 -6.00 15.73 -0.41
N ALA A 39 -4.90 16.38 -0.04
CA ALA A 39 -4.79 17.26 1.11
C ALA A 39 -4.67 18.73 0.69
N SER A 40 -5.19 19.64 1.52
CA SER A 40 -4.96 21.07 1.36
C SER A 40 -3.51 21.45 1.69
N ASP A 41 -3.11 22.68 1.38
CA ASP A 41 -1.74 23.20 1.55
C ASP A 41 -1.31 23.48 2.99
N THR A 42 -1.99 22.91 3.98
CA THR A 42 -1.61 23.02 5.38
C THR A 42 -0.94 21.73 5.84
N GLN A 43 0.07 21.86 6.69
CA GLN A 43 0.73 20.69 7.30
C GLN A 43 -0.29 19.80 8.04
N ALA A 44 -1.26 20.42 8.73
CA ALA A 44 -2.32 19.68 9.41
C ALA A 44 -3.18 18.84 8.45
N SER A 45 -3.52 19.39 7.28
CA SER A 45 -4.28 18.64 6.27
C SER A 45 -3.49 17.46 5.70
N VAL A 46 -2.19 17.63 5.43
CA VAL A 46 -1.30 16.55 4.97
C VAL A 46 -1.22 15.42 6.00
N ILE A 47 -1.06 15.76 7.29
CA ILE A 47 -1.00 14.77 8.38
C ILE A 47 -2.33 14.01 8.51
N ASN A 48 -3.46 14.71 8.42
CA ASN A 48 -4.78 14.08 8.53
C ASN A 48 -5.06 13.15 7.34
N ALA A 49 -4.81 13.61 6.11
CA ALA A 49 -4.96 12.77 4.92
C ALA A 49 -4.08 11.51 5.01
N TYR A 50 -2.84 11.62 5.49
CA TYR A 50 -2.00 10.44 5.69
C TYR A 50 -2.60 9.44 6.69
N ARG A 51 -3.17 9.90 7.81
CA ARG A 51 -3.84 9.03 8.80
C ARG A 51 -5.10 8.36 8.26
N ASP A 52 -5.87 9.10 7.47
CA ASP A 52 -7.06 8.59 6.80
C ASP A 52 -6.68 7.47 5.82
N LEU A 53 -5.62 7.70 5.02
CA LEU A 53 -5.07 6.70 4.10
C LEU A 53 -4.55 5.44 4.82
N GLU A 54 -3.89 5.56 5.97
CA GLU A 54 -3.48 4.39 6.76
C GLU A 54 -4.68 3.59 7.29
N THR A 55 -5.77 4.28 7.64
CA THR A 55 -7.02 3.65 8.10
C THR A 55 -7.70 2.92 6.94
N GLU A 56 -7.82 3.57 5.79
CA GLU A 56 -8.35 2.98 4.55
C GLU A 56 -7.52 1.77 4.11
N ALA A 57 -6.18 1.88 4.12
CA ALA A 57 -5.27 0.81 3.79
C ALA A 57 -5.59 -0.47 4.59
N ARG A 58 -5.70 -0.34 5.92
CA ARG A 58 -6.05 -1.47 6.81
C ARG A 58 -7.43 -2.03 6.49
N ALA A 59 -8.42 -1.17 6.28
CA ALA A 59 -9.78 -1.58 5.94
C ALA A 59 -9.84 -2.35 4.61
N ARG A 60 -8.97 -2.02 3.65
CA ARG A 60 -8.85 -2.67 2.34
C ARG A 60 -7.91 -3.88 2.33
N GLY A 61 -7.37 -4.27 3.49
CA GLY A 61 -6.51 -5.45 3.65
C GLY A 61 -5.04 -5.24 3.32
N TRP A 62 -4.58 -4.00 3.17
CA TRP A 62 -3.15 -3.71 3.04
C TRP A 62 -2.43 -4.06 4.33
N VAL A 63 -1.20 -4.56 4.19
CA VAL A 63 -0.37 -4.97 5.32
C VAL A 63 0.78 -3.99 5.48
N LYS A 64 0.93 -3.44 6.69
CA LYS A 64 2.07 -2.59 7.04
C LYS A 64 3.22 -3.46 7.53
N TYR A 65 4.28 -3.55 6.74
CA TYR A 65 5.54 -4.16 7.10
C TYR A 65 6.53 -3.10 7.59
N ARG A 66 7.66 -3.52 8.18
CA ARG A 66 8.71 -2.60 8.66
C ARG A 66 9.23 -1.66 7.56
N TYR A 67 9.26 -2.13 6.33
CA TYR A 67 9.76 -1.38 5.17
C TYR A 67 8.67 -0.60 4.43
N GLY A 68 7.41 -0.68 4.85
CA GLY A 68 6.31 0.09 4.27
C GLY A 68 5.05 -0.75 4.02
N TRP A 69 4.17 -0.23 3.17
CA TRP A 69 2.86 -0.81 2.90
C TRP A 69 2.89 -1.76 1.70
N VAL A 70 2.23 -2.90 1.83
CA VAL A 70 2.11 -3.89 0.76
C VAL A 70 0.64 -4.20 0.49
N CYS A 71 0.26 -4.17 -0.78
CA CYS A 71 -1.12 -4.43 -1.19
C CYS A 71 -1.53 -5.89 -0.93
N PRO A 72 -2.83 -6.18 -0.83
CA PRO A 72 -3.33 -7.54 -0.55
C PRO A 72 -2.78 -8.60 -1.50
N TYR A 73 -2.74 -8.30 -2.80
CA TYR A 73 -2.22 -9.24 -3.80
C TYR A 73 -0.75 -9.61 -3.52
N CYS A 74 0.13 -8.62 -3.34
CA CYS A 74 1.54 -8.88 -3.07
C CYS A 74 1.76 -9.53 -1.69
N ALA A 75 0.96 -9.18 -0.68
CA ALA A 75 1.05 -9.77 0.65
C ALA A 75 0.75 -11.27 0.64
N VAL A 76 -0.17 -11.72 -0.23
CA VAL A 76 -0.51 -13.14 -0.39
C VAL A 76 0.53 -13.91 -1.23
N HIS A 77 1.08 -13.27 -2.27
CA HIS A 77 1.94 -13.95 -3.25
C HIS A 77 3.44 -13.83 -2.97
N ARG A 78 3.84 -13.09 -1.92
CA ARG A 78 5.25 -12.99 -1.52
C ARG A 78 5.82 -14.35 -1.05
N PRO A 79 7.10 -14.64 -1.28
CA PRO A 79 7.75 -15.87 -0.81
C PRO A 79 7.79 -15.97 0.73
N ALA A 80 7.64 -17.18 1.26
CA ALA A 80 7.58 -17.44 2.71
C ALA A 80 8.83 -17.00 3.50
N HIS A 81 10.01 -16.95 2.88
CA HIS A 81 11.24 -16.48 3.54
C HIS A 81 11.20 -14.98 3.85
N PHE A 82 10.42 -14.21 3.09
CA PHE A 82 10.19 -12.79 3.34
C PHE A 82 9.13 -12.53 4.42
N SER A 83 8.36 -13.54 4.82
CA SER A 83 7.37 -13.44 5.89
C SER A 83 7.98 -13.63 7.28
N LYS A 84 9.22 -14.12 7.39
CA LYS A 84 9.90 -14.45 8.67
C LYS A 84 10.67 -13.29 9.31
N GLU A 85 10.84 -12.16 8.64
CA GLU A 85 11.55 -11.00 9.20
C GLU A 85 10.65 -10.08 10.06
N VAL A 86 9.43 -10.51 10.36
CA VAL A 86 8.40 -9.66 10.96
C VAL A 86 7.95 -10.30 12.27
N GLY A 87 8.61 -9.89 13.35
CA GLY A 87 8.21 -10.22 14.71
C GLY A 87 6.77 -9.78 14.96
N HIS A 88 5.98 -10.70 15.50
CA HIS A 88 4.89 -10.36 16.40
C HIS A 88 5.49 -9.62 17.59
N GLU A 89 5.04 -8.39 17.84
CA GLU A 89 5.10 -7.77 19.17
C GLU A 89 4.10 -8.47 20.11
#